data_AF-A0A7L2KCY1-F1
#
_entry.id   AF-A0A7L2KCY1-F1
#
_cell.length_a   1.000
_cell.length_b   1.000
_cell.length_c   1.000
_cell.angle_alpha   90.00
_cell.angle_beta   90.00
_cell.angle_gamma   90.00
#
_symmetry.space_group_name_H-M   'P 1'
#
loop_
_entity.id
_entity.type
_entity.pdbx_description
1 polymer ?
#
loop_
_entity_poly.entity_id
_entity_poly.type
_entity_poly.pdbx_seq_one_letter_code
_entity_poly.pdbx_strand_id
1 'polypeptide(L)'
;EKLHVWEPSNAYDFGQIVNAVNANKDKAACADLLTITDPKTLPVLLSNKLEGEILLIFIQSLEHYVAGKDPGLAYQHLFYLSKAERFKVVLALLSKNEKEEVQQLFDLLSESQSDQYSLEDLESLKKVYEL
;
A
#
# COMPACT_ATOMS: atom_id res chain seq x y z
N GLU A 1 -18.28 -12.08 -3.58
CA GLU A 1 -18.57 -11.59 -2.21
C GLU A 1 -17.31 -10.96 -1.64
N LYS A 2 -17.43 -9.95 -0.78
CA LYS A 2 -16.26 -9.33 -0.14
C LYS A 2 -15.62 -10.32 0.83
N LEU A 3 -14.31 -10.50 0.76
CA LEU A 3 -13.60 -11.36 1.71
C LEU A 3 -13.64 -10.75 3.11
N HIS A 4 -13.88 -11.61 4.11
CA HIS A 4 -13.73 -11.21 5.50
C HIS A 4 -12.24 -11.16 5.85
N VAL A 5 -11.80 -10.02 6.38
CA VAL A 5 -10.42 -9.79 6.82
C VAL A 5 -10.43 -9.45 8.31
N TRP A 6 -9.35 -9.80 8.99
CA TRP A 6 -9.16 -9.59 10.42
C TRP A 6 -7.72 -9.15 10.69
N GLU A 7 -7.48 -8.64 11.90
CA GLU A 7 -6.16 -8.15 12.28
C GLU A 7 -5.16 -9.32 12.30
N PRO A 8 -4.08 -9.25 11.49
CA PRO A 8 -3.08 -10.31 11.41
C PRO A 8 -2.25 -10.35 12.70
N SER A 9 -2.09 -11.53 13.30
CA SER A 9 -1.26 -11.68 14.50
C SER A 9 0.24 -11.80 14.20
N ASN A 10 0.59 -12.17 12.96
CA ASN A 10 1.96 -12.40 12.51
C ASN A 10 2.05 -12.36 10.97
N ALA A 11 3.29 -12.44 10.45
CA ALA A 11 3.56 -12.38 9.01
C ALA A 11 2.95 -13.54 8.20
N TYR A 12 2.79 -14.72 8.80
CA TYR A 12 2.17 -15.86 8.13
C TYR A 12 0.67 -15.62 7.91
N ASP A 13 -0.04 -15.16 8.96
CA ASP A 13 -1.46 -14.82 8.86
C ASP A 13 -1.70 -13.68 7.88
N PHE A 14 -0.89 -12.62 7.95
CA PHE A 14 -0.96 -11.52 6.98
C PHE A 14 -0.79 -12.02 5.54
N GLY A 15 0.23 -12.86 5.31
CA GLY A 15 0.48 -13.44 3.99
C GLY A 15 -0.70 -14.27 3.47
N GLN A 16 -1.37 -15.04 4.33
CA GLN A 16 -2.57 -15.80 3.92
C GLN A 16 -3.72 -14.89 3.49
N ILE A 17 -4.01 -13.84 4.27
CA ILE A 17 -5.10 -12.91 3.95
C ILE A 17 -4.77 -12.14 2.67
N VAL A 18 -3.55 -11.60 2.55
CA VAL A 18 -3.10 -10.86 1.36
C VAL A 18 -3.17 -11.73 0.10
N ASN A 19 -2.74 -12.99 0.19
CA ASN A 19 -2.84 -13.91 -0.95
C ASN A 19 -4.28 -14.19 -1.35
N ALA A 20 -5.18 -14.40 -0.38
CA ALA A 20 -6.60 -14.59 -0.66
C ALA A 20 -7.22 -13.35 -1.32
N VAL A 21 -6.89 -12.17 -0.81
CA VAL A 21 -7.37 -10.89 -1.33
C VAL A 21 -6.83 -10.61 -2.74
N ASN A 22 -5.54 -10.84 -2.99
CA ASN A 22 -4.93 -10.71 -4.33
C ASN A 22 -5.53 -11.72 -5.31
N ALA A 23 -5.72 -12.98 -4.90
CA ALA A 23 -6.32 -14.01 -5.77
C ALA A 23 -7.74 -13.65 -6.22
N ASN A 24 -8.52 -12.97 -5.36
CA ASN A 24 -9.86 -12.50 -5.67
C ASN A 24 -9.89 -11.08 -6.25
N LYS A 25 -8.72 -10.41 -6.35
CA LYS A 25 -8.58 -8.99 -6.72
C LYS A 25 -9.53 -8.07 -5.92
N ASP A 26 -9.75 -8.41 -4.65
CA ASP A 26 -10.72 -7.73 -3.78
C ASP A 26 -10.11 -6.49 -3.12
N LYS A 27 -10.09 -5.38 -3.86
CA LYS A 27 -9.54 -4.10 -3.40
C LYS A 27 -10.23 -3.58 -2.14
N ALA A 28 -11.53 -3.85 -1.97
CA ALA A 28 -12.28 -3.39 -0.82
C ALA A 28 -11.88 -4.16 0.45
N ALA A 29 -11.71 -5.49 0.37
CA ALA A 29 -11.19 -6.29 1.48
C ALA A 29 -9.73 -5.94 1.79
N CYS A 30 -8.93 -5.65 0.76
CA CYS A 30 -7.56 -5.18 0.96
C CYS A 30 -7.50 -3.84 1.71
N ALA A 31 -8.37 -2.89 1.36
CA ALA A 31 -8.47 -1.61 2.06
C ALA A 31 -8.86 -1.78 3.53
N ASP A 32 -9.81 -2.68 3.84
CA ASP A 32 -10.16 -3.02 5.22
C ASP A 32 -8.95 -3.60 5.97
N LEU A 33 -8.20 -4.51 5.34
CA LEU A 33 -7.00 -5.10 5.93
C LEU A 33 -5.94 -4.03 6.22
N LEU A 34 -5.69 -3.12 5.28
CA LEU A 34 -4.75 -2.02 5.48
C LEU A 34 -5.23 -1.10 6.62
N THR A 35 -6.53 -0.80 6.67
CA THR A 35 -7.11 0.08 7.70
C THR A 35 -6.95 -0.47 9.12
N ILE A 36 -7.02 -1.80 9.30
CA ILE A 36 -6.85 -2.44 10.62
C ILE A 36 -5.39 -2.82 10.91
N THR A 37 -4.46 -2.64 9.96
CA THR A 37 -3.05 -2.98 10.14
C THR A 37 -2.26 -1.71 10.47
N ASP A 38 -1.55 -1.68 11.59
CA ASP A 38 -0.62 -0.57 11.88
C ASP A 38 0.44 -0.48 10.75
N PRO A 39 0.51 0.64 10.00
CA PRO A 39 1.47 0.82 8.92
C PRO A 39 2.91 0.47 9.31
N LYS A 40 3.32 0.74 10.57
CA LYS A 40 4.67 0.44 11.08
C LYS A 40 5.03 -1.03 11.07
N THR A 41 4.03 -1.90 11.22
CA THR A 41 4.21 -3.35 11.27
C THR A 41 4.25 -3.96 9.87
N LEU A 42 3.74 -3.25 8.86
CA LEU A 42 3.62 -3.71 7.49
C LEU A 42 4.94 -4.27 6.90
N PRO A 43 6.13 -3.65 7.10
CA PRO A 43 7.39 -4.21 6.60
C PRO A 43 7.69 -5.59 7.17
N VAL A 44 7.41 -5.79 8.47
CA VAL A 44 7.65 -7.06 9.17
C VAL A 44 6.63 -8.10 8.76
N LEU A 45 5.36 -7.72 8.62
CA LEU A 45 4.27 -8.59 8.17
C LEU A 45 4.47 -9.06 6.73
N LEU A 46 5.00 -8.19 5.86
CA LEU A 46 5.36 -8.55 4.49
C LEU A 46 6.57 -9.46 4.43
N SER A 47 7.58 -9.28 5.30
CA SER A 47 8.83 -10.06 5.26
C SER A 47 9.39 -10.12 3.82
N ASN A 48 9.56 -11.32 3.24
CA ASN A 48 9.97 -11.55 1.85
C ASN A 48 8.81 -11.79 0.86
N LYS A 49 7.55 -11.59 1.29
CA LYS A 49 6.33 -11.90 0.53
C LYS A 49 5.85 -10.77 -0.36
N LEU A 50 6.47 -9.59 -0.33
CA LEU A 50 6.08 -8.51 -1.23
C LEU A 50 6.42 -8.90 -2.69
N GLU A 51 5.41 -8.88 -3.54
CA GLU A 51 5.45 -9.17 -4.97
C GLU A 51 4.74 -8.05 -5.74
N GLY A 52 4.97 -7.95 -7.06
CA GLY A 52 4.41 -6.87 -7.89
C GLY A 52 2.89 -6.76 -7.79
N GLU A 53 2.18 -7.88 -7.87
CA GLU A 53 0.73 -7.89 -7.75
C GLU A 53 0.23 -7.48 -6.35
N ILE A 54 0.98 -7.83 -5.30
CA ILE A 54 0.67 -7.46 -3.93
C ILE A 54 0.89 -5.96 -3.71
N LEU A 55 1.99 -5.42 -4.25
CA LEU A 55 2.23 -3.98 -4.25
C LEU A 55 1.07 -3.27 -4.95
N LEU A 56 0.66 -3.72 -6.13
CA LEU A 56 -0.39 -3.07 -6.91
C LEU A 56 -1.75 -3.12 -6.24
N ILE A 57 -2.17 -4.27 -5.69
CA ILE A 57 -3.45 -4.32 -4.99
C ILE A 57 -3.44 -3.40 -3.77
N PHE A 58 -2.31 -3.21 -3.09
CA PHE A 58 -2.20 -2.20 -2.03
C PHE A 58 -2.38 -0.79 -2.57
N ILE A 59 -1.65 -0.42 -3.62
CA ILE A 59 -1.74 0.91 -4.24
C ILE A 59 -3.18 1.23 -4.65
N GLN A 60 -3.80 0.34 -5.42
CA GLN A 60 -5.18 0.51 -5.89
C GLN A 60 -6.18 0.58 -4.72
N SER A 61 -5.97 -0.22 -3.67
CA SER A 61 -6.88 -0.21 -2.51
C SER A 61 -6.75 1.07 -1.70
N LEU A 62 -5.54 1.58 -1.54
CA LEU A 62 -5.28 2.87 -0.92
C LEU A 62 -5.93 4.00 -1.73
N GLU A 63 -5.71 4.04 -3.03
CA GLU A 63 -6.27 5.06 -3.94
C GLU A 63 -7.80 5.08 -3.89
N HIS A 64 -8.45 3.94 -4.10
CA HIS A 64 -9.90 3.89 -4.28
C HIS A 64 -10.69 3.97 -2.96
N TYR A 65 -10.15 3.50 -1.84
CA TYR A 65 -10.94 3.30 -0.61
C TYR A 65 -10.43 4.02 0.62
N VAL A 66 -9.13 4.36 0.67
CA VAL A 66 -8.49 4.91 1.87
C VAL A 66 -8.16 6.39 1.69
N ALA A 67 -7.46 6.77 0.63
CA ALA A 67 -6.87 8.09 0.48
C ALA A 67 -7.89 9.24 0.45
N GLY A 68 -9.10 9.01 -0.10
CA GLY A 68 -10.19 9.99 -0.04
C GLY A 68 -10.85 10.17 1.33
N LYS A 69 -10.61 9.25 2.29
CA LYS A 69 -11.18 9.28 3.65
C LYS A 69 -10.14 9.60 4.71
N ASP A 70 -8.96 9.00 4.59
CA ASP A 70 -7.82 9.17 5.47
C ASP A 70 -6.53 9.21 4.62
N PRO A 71 -6.20 10.37 4.03
CA PRO A 71 -4.99 10.54 3.24
C PRO A 71 -3.72 10.35 4.08
N GLY A 72 -3.76 10.64 5.38
CA GLY A 72 -2.64 10.42 6.30
C GLY A 72 -2.30 8.94 6.44
N LEU A 73 -3.31 8.10 6.65
CA LEU A 73 -3.13 6.65 6.71
C LEU A 73 -2.60 6.09 5.39
N ALA A 74 -3.13 6.54 4.25
CA ALA A 74 -2.63 6.13 2.94
C ALA A 74 -1.16 6.50 2.75
N TYR A 75 -0.76 7.72 3.12
CA TYR A 75 0.64 8.14 3.13
C TYR A 75 1.50 7.25 4.04
N GLN A 76 1.05 6.95 5.26
CA GLN A 76 1.81 6.10 6.18
C GLN A 76 2.03 4.71 5.61
N HIS A 77 1.03 4.10 4.99
CA HIS A 77 1.20 2.82 4.30
C HIS A 77 2.23 2.91 3.19
N LEU A 78 2.19 3.94 2.33
CA LEU A 78 3.21 4.13 1.29
C LEU A 78 4.61 4.30 1.89
N PHE A 79 4.73 5.09 2.97
CA PHE A 79 5.99 5.33 3.65
C PHE A 79 6.58 4.03 4.20
N TYR A 80 5.80 3.24 4.95
CA TYR A 80 6.29 2.00 5.54
C TYR A 80 6.45 0.89 4.51
N LEU A 81 5.62 0.83 3.46
CA LEU A 81 5.79 -0.09 2.34
C LEU A 81 7.16 0.10 1.67
N SER A 82 7.64 1.36 1.56
CA SER A 82 8.98 1.67 1.05
C SER A 82 10.13 1.09 1.89
N LYS A 83 9.85 0.68 3.14
CA LYS A 83 10.82 0.07 4.06
C LYS A 83 10.81 -1.47 4.01
N ALA A 84 9.90 -2.09 3.27
CA ALA A 84 9.86 -3.54 3.13
C ALA A 84 11.11 -4.05 2.39
N GLU A 85 11.61 -5.23 2.78
CA GLU A 85 12.89 -5.79 2.30
C GLU A 85 12.94 -5.89 0.77
N ARG A 86 11.85 -6.35 0.14
CA ARG A 86 11.76 -6.54 -1.31
C ARG A 86 11.27 -5.32 -2.07
N PHE A 87 10.98 -4.19 -1.41
CA PHE A 87 10.35 -3.03 -2.04
C PHE A 87 11.08 -2.56 -3.31
N LYS A 88 12.38 -2.29 -3.23
CA LYS A 88 13.18 -1.79 -4.37
C LYS A 88 13.17 -2.76 -5.56
N VAL A 89 13.26 -4.06 -5.29
CA VAL A 89 13.24 -5.08 -6.34
C VAL A 89 11.88 -5.12 -7.01
N VAL A 90 10.81 -5.09 -6.22
CA VAL A 90 9.44 -5.13 -6.75
C VAL A 90 9.12 -3.86 -7.55
N LEU A 91 9.51 -2.69 -7.04
CA LEU A 91 9.32 -1.41 -7.72
C LEU A 91 10.03 -1.35 -9.07
N ALA A 92 11.27 -1.84 -9.15
CA ALA A 92 12.05 -1.86 -10.38
C ALA A 92 11.46 -2.80 -11.45
N LEU A 93 10.62 -3.76 -11.06
CA LEU A 93 9.97 -4.71 -11.95
C LEU A 93 8.59 -4.22 -12.43
N LEU A 94 8.06 -3.12 -11.89
CA LEU A 94 6.80 -2.56 -12.35
C LEU A 94 6.92 -2.07 -13.79
N SER A 95 5.92 -2.39 -14.60
CA SER A 95 5.72 -1.84 -15.93
C SER A 95 5.36 -0.35 -15.87
N LYS A 96 5.40 0.31 -17.02
CA LYS A 96 5.04 1.72 -17.14
C LYS A 96 3.62 2.00 -16.65
N ASN A 97 2.66 1.15 -17.03
CA ASN A 97 1.26 1.30 -16.65
C ASN A 97 1.07 1.13 -15.14
N GLU A 98 1.76 0.16 -14.55
CA GLU A 98 1.73 -0.07 -13.11
C GLU A 98 2.32 1.11 -12.34
N LYS A 99 3.41 1.72 -12.83
CA LYS A 99 3.95 2.95 -12.24
C LYS A 99 2.99 4.14 -12.37
N GLU A 100 2.19 4.20 -13.43
CA GLU A 100 1.16 5.24 -13.60
C GLU A 100 0.05 5.13 -12.54
N GLU A 101 -0.35 3.92 -12.14
CA GLU A 101 -1.29 3.72 -11.03
C GLU A 101 -0.71 4.20 -9.69
N VAL A 102 0.59 3.95 -9.45
CA VAL A 102 1.27 4.50 -8.27
C VAL A 102 1.25 6.03 -8.32
N GLN A 103 1.55 6.62 -9.49
CA GLN A 103 1.55 8.06 -9.68
C GLN A 103 0.19 8.70 -9.37
N GLN A 104 -0.90 8.08 -9.80
CA GLN A 104 -2.27 8.56 -9.55
C GLN A 104 -2.58 8.67 -8.05
N LEU A 105 -2.15 7.70 -7.25
CA LEU A 105 -2.27 7.78 -5.80
C LEU A 105 -1.47 8.95 -5.21
N PHE A 106 -0.24 9.18 -5.67
CA PHE A 106 0.56 10.32 -5.22
C PHE A 106 -0.09 11.66 -5.60
N ASP A 107 -0.65 11.77 -6.80
CA ASP A 107 -1.33 12.98 -7.24
C ASP A 107 -2.56 13.26 -6.35
N LEU A 108 -3.36 12.23 -6.05
CA LEU A 108 -4.50 12.36 -5.14
C LEU A 108 -4.09 12.75 -3.71
N LEU A 109 -2.96 12.24 -3.20
CA LEU A 109 -2.42 12.66 -1.91
C LEU A 109 -1.86 14.09 -1.94
N SER A 110 -1.37 14.57 -3.09
CA SER A 110 -0.87 15.94 -3.22
C SER A 110 -1.99 16.99 -3.16
N GLU A 111 -3.19 16.63 -3.62
CA GLU A 111 -4.40 17.46 -3.54
C GLU A 111 -5.08 17.41 -2.16
N SER A 112 -4.76 16.38 -1.37
CA SER A 112 -5.36 16.14 -0.06
C SER A 112 -4.60 16.84 1.06
N GLN A 113 -5.32 17.41 2.04
CA GLN A 113 -4.72 17.96 3.25
C GLN A 113 -4.62 16.88 4.33
N SER A 114 -3.47 16.79 4.99
CA SER A 114 -3.22 15.85 6.09
C SER A 114 -2.19 16.42 7.06
N ASP A 115 -2.41 16.23 8.37
CA ASP A 115 -1.43 16.60 9.40
C ASP A 115 -0.28 15.58 9.51
N GLN A 116 -0.39 14.43 8.82
CA GLN A 116 0.57 13.34 8.94
C GLN A 116 1.77 13.44 7.98
N TYR A 117 1.69 14.32 6.97
CA TYR A 117 2.78 14.56 6.02
C TYR A 117 2.73 15.97 5.46
N SER A 118 3.89 16.52 5.12
CA SER A 118 3.98 17.73 4.30
C SER A 118 4.11 17.39 2.81
N LEU A 119 3.89 18.37 1.93
CA LEU A 119 4.16 18.21 0.50
C LEU A 119 5.63 17.84 0.23
N GLU A 120 6.57 18.33 1.04
CA GLU A 120 7.99 17.96 0.94
C GLU A 120 8.24 16.50 1.29
N ASP A 121 7.55 15.98 2.31
CA ASP A 121 7.62 14.56 2.67
C ASP A 121 7.02 13.68 1.57
N LEU A 122 5.92 14.11 0.96
CA LEU A 122 5.29 13.41 -0.15
C LEU A 122 6.18 13.39 -1.39
N GLU A 123 6.79 14.52 -1.76
CA GLU A 123 7.76 14.61 -2.86
C GLU A 123 9.02 13.77 -2.60
N SER A 124 9.49 13.74 -1.35
CA SER A 124 10.60 12.88 -0.95
C SER A 124 10.25 11.40 -1.08
N LEU A 125 9.03 11.02 -0.70
CA LEU A 125 8.55 9.65 -0.85
C LEU A 125 8.33 9.29 -2.33
N LYS A 126 7.80 10.20 -3.15
CA LYS A 126 7.60 10.02 -4.59
C LYS A 126 8.91 9.62 -5.30
N LYS A 127 10.02 10.28 -4.95
CA LYS A 127 11.37 9.91 -5.44
C LYS A 127 11.80 8.51 -5.04
N VAL A 128 11.41 8.03 -3.85
CA VAL A 128 11.68 6.64 -3.41
C VAL A 128 10.91 5.62 -4.26
N TYR A 129 9.73 6.00 -4.76
CA TYR A 129 8.94 5.23 -5.71
C TYR A 129 9.41 5.39 -7.17
N GLU A 130 10.51 6.10 -7.42
CA GLU A 130 11.07 6.34 -8.76
C GLU A 130 10.04 6.93 -9.75
N LEU A 131 9.24 7.87 -9.25
CA LEU A 131 8.21 8.62 -9.96
C LEU A 131 8.63 10.07 -10.20
#